data_AF-A0A847DST9-F1
#
_entry.id   AF-A0A847DST9-F1
#
_cell.length_a   1.000
_cell.length_b   1.000
_cell.length_c   1.000
_cell.angle_alpha   90.00
_cell.angle_beta   90.00
_cell.angle_gamma   90.00
#
_symmetry.space_group_name_H-M   'P 1'
#
loop_
_entity.id
_entity.type
_entity.pdbx_description
1 polymer ?
#
loop_
_entity_poly.entity_id
_entity_poly.type
_entity_poly.pdbx_seq_one_letter_code
_entity_poly.pdbx_strand_id
1 'polypeptide(L)'
;MAMALAAAAPVARAAADGAPDAASGLAGTPGTMDLPSPARLDRLAEESVRRWQSSEHGGMLMRILPRHLRPSTLPDPGSEGARLTALYCVQCHYLPNPAMHEADHWERVVSRMLPRMRGEGNMGELMARMMLGPSAGEDARPLSAPSTDEARTIVDYLRRHAMKPLDDTVSPTLRQELAGEDGRMFVLACNQCHVLPDPAQHSASEWPDVFRRMQEHMQWMNRIVGTRADPREPQLRPEAILGFLQRNARQVIAR
;
A
#
# COMPACT_ATOMS: atom_id res chain seq x y z
N MET A 1 39.53 -47.66 51.00
CA MET A 1 38.32 -48.44 50.63
C MET A 1 37.90 -47.98 49.24
N ALA A 2 37.47 -48.78 48.29
CA ALA A 2 37.47 -50.21 48.00
C ALA A 2 36.57 -50.34 46.75
N MET A 3 36.92 -51.13 45.75
CA MET A 3 36.11 -51.31 44.53
C MET A 3 34.94 -52.28 44.77
N ALA A 4 33.80 -52.04 44.10
CA ALA A 4 32.90 -53.06 43.54
C ALA A 4 32.06 -52.38 42.44
N LEU A 5 31.94 -52.81 41.17
CA LEU A 5 31.73 -54.11 40.50
C LEU A 5 30.29 -54.66 40.53
N ALA A 6 29.87 -55.14 39.33
CA ALA A 6 28.63 -55.85 38.92
C ALA A 6 27.55 -55.00 38.23
N ALA A 7 26.92 -55.41 37.11
CA ALA A 7 27.24 -56.48 36.13
C ALA A 7 26.45 -56.26 34.81
N ALA A 8 26.93 -56.83 33.69
CA ALA A 8 26.14 -57.09 32.47
C ALA A 8 25.64 -58.57 32.50
N ALA A 9 24.77 -59.12 31.65
CA ALA A 9 24.11 -58.72 30.38
C ALA A 9 22.71 -59.46 30.32
N PRO A 10 21.97 -59.72 29.20
CA PRO A 10 22.42 -60.09 27.84
C PRO A 10 21.71 -59.39 26.66
N VAL A 11 22.16 -59.74 25.45
CA VAL A 11 21.70 -59.26 24.13
C VAL A 11 20.79 -60.31 23.47
N ALA A 12 19.79 -59.86 22.70
CA ALA A 12 19.12 -60.65 21.66
C ALA A 12 18.96 -59.80 20.37
N ARG A 13 19.04 -60.43 19.18
CA ARG A 13 19.21 -59.75 17.88
C ARG A 13 18.49 -60.51 16.75
N ALA A 14 18.04 -59.75 15.73
CA ALA A 14 17.48 -60.18 14.42
C ALA A 14 16.06 -60.83 14.48
N ALA A 15 15.23 -60.79 13.43
CA ALA A 15 15.34 -60.34 12.02
C ALA A 15 14.10 -59.46 11.68
N ALA A 16 14.09 -58.47 10.76
CA ALA A 16 14.63 -58.33 9.40
C ALA A 16 13.74 -58.93 8.29
N ASP A 17 12.81 -58.08 7.84
CA ASP A 17 12.23 -57.94 6.50
C ASP A 17 11.76 -56.46 6.41
N GLY A 18 11.66 -55.78 5.26
CA GLY A 18 11.99 -56.15 3.88
C GLY A 18 12.21 -54.88 3.02
N ALA A 19 12.18 -54.98 1.69
CA ALA A 19 12.29 -53.84 0.75
C ALA A 19 11.15 -53.91 -0.32
N PRO A 20 10.83 -52.85 -1.12
CA PRO A 20 11.77 -52.07 -1.94
C PRO A 20 11.53 -50.54 -2.05
N ASP A 21 12.47 -49.86 -2.72
CA ASP A 21 12.38 -48.46 -3.16
C ASP A 21 11.26 -48.21 -4.18
N ALA A 22 10.60 -47.06 -4.08
CA ALA A 22 9.90 -46.41 -5.21
C ALA A 22 9.86 -44.89 -5.02
N ALA A 23 10.61 -44.16 -5.86
CA ALA A 23 10.54 -42.70 -5.91
C ALA A 23 9.35 -42.23 -6.76
N SER A 24 8.40 -41.46 -6.19
CA SER A 24 7.58 -40.48 -6.91
C SER A 24 6.61 -39.71 -6.00
N GLY A 25 6.61 -38.38 -6.13
CA GLY A 25 5.57 -37.48 -5.60
C GLY A 25 5.63 -37.22 -4.08
N LEU A 26 5.72 -36.00 -3.57
CA LEU A 26 5.74 -34.68 -4.20
C LEU A 26 6.78 -33.83 -3.47
N ALA A 27 7.87 -33.46 -4.14
CA ALA A 27 8.67 -32.32 -3.72
C ALA A 27 7.87 -31.05 -4.06
N GLY A 28 7.02 -30.63 -3.13
CA GLY A 28 6.35 -29.34 -3.22
C GLY A 28 7.40 -28.24 -3.21
N THR A 29 7.54 -27.51 -4.32
CA THR A 29 8.23 -26.22 -4.35
C THR A 29 7.66 -25.32 -3.24
N PRO A 30 8.48 -24.50 -2.55
CA PRO A 30 7.99 -23.55 -1.56
C PRO A 30 6.83 -22.75 -2.15
N GLY A 31 5.65 -22.92 -1.53
CA GLY A 31 4.40 -22.65 -2.23
C GLY A 31 4.18 -21.16 -2.46
N THR A 32 4.13 -20.77 -3.74
CA THR A 32 3.33 -19.61 -4.14
C THR A 32 1.90 -19.87 -3.67
N MET A 33 1.43 -19.15 -2.64
CA MET A 33 -0.01 -19.11 -2.35
C MET A 33 -0.73 -18.68 -3.63
N ASP A 34 -1.79 -19.38 -4.03
CA ASP A 34 -2.67 -18.84 -5.05
C ASP A 34 -3.40 -17.64 -4.44
N LEU A 35 -2.85 -16.45 -4.68
CA LEU A 35 -3.38 -15.20 -4.17
C LEU A 35 -4.82 -15.02 -4.70
N PRO A 36 -5.69 -14.27 -4.03
CA PRO A 36 -7.00 -14.01 -4.60
C PRO A 36 -6.89 -13.24 -5.92
N SER A 37 -7.79 -13.50 -6.88
CA SER A 37 -7.85 -12.73 -8.12
C SER A 37 -8.26 -11.28 -7.85
N PRO A 38 -7.97 -10.30 -8.73
CA PRO A 38 -8.31 -8.89 -8.51
C PRO A 38 -9.80 -8.68 -8.21
N ALA A 39 -10.69 -9.41 -8.88
CA ALA A 39 -12.13 -9.36 -8.62
C ALA A 39 -12.54 -9.96 -7.26
N ARG A 40 -11.78 -10.92 -6.71
CA ARG A 40 -11.99 -11.41 -5.33
C ARG A 40 -11.41 -10.42 -4.32
N LEU A 41 -10.28 -9.79 -4.61
CA LEU A 41 -9.70 -8.73 -3.78
C LEU A 41 -10.62 -7.52 -3.66
N ASP A 42 -11.29 -7.10 -4.74
CA ASP A 42 -12.33 -6.06 -4.70
C ASP A 42 -13.42 -6.39 -3.65
N ARG A 43 -13.91 -7.63 -3.63
CA ARG A 43 -14.91 -8.08 -2.64
C ARG A 43 -14.36 -8.07 -1.21
N LEU A 44 -13.12 -8.54 -1.01
CA LEU A 44 -12.44 -8.51 0.31
C LEU A 44 -12.22 -7.07 0.82
N ALA A 45 -11.94 -6.13 -0.07
CA ALA A 45 -11.83 -4.71 0.27
C ALA A 45 -13.19 -4.13 0.70
N GLU A 46 -14.27 -4.46 -0.01
CA GLU A 46 -15.63 -4.04 0.39
C GLU A 46 -16.11 -4.69 1.70
N GLU A 47 -15.78 -5.97 1.92
CA GLU A 47 -16.02 -6.67 3.19
C GLU A 47 -15.31 -5.96 4.35
N SER A 48 -14.06 -5.53 4.14
CA SER A 48 -13.31 -4.76 5.13
C SER A 48 -13.92 -3.39 5.42
N VAL A 49 -14.38 -2.66 4.38
CA VAL A 49 -15.09 -1.39 4.54
C VAL A 49 -16.38 -1.55 5.36
N ARG A 50 -17.19 -2.57 5.06
CA ARG A 50 -18.41 -2.87 5.83
C ARG A 50 -18.10 -3.16 7.30
N ARG A 51 -17.07 -3.96 7.57
CA ARG A 51 -16.58 -4.24 8.93
C ARG A 51 -16.20 -2.95 9.67
N TRP A 52 -15.39 -2.07 9.07
CA TRP A 52 -15.02 -0.80 9.71
C TRP A 52 -16.25 0.05 10.00
N GLN A 53 -17.16 0.22 9.03
CA GLN A 53 -18.40 0.98 9.19
C GLN A 53 -19.29 0.47 10.34
N SER A 54 -19.28 -0.84 10.60
CA SER A 54 -20.01 -1.48 11.70
C SER A 54 -19.30 -1.44 13.06
N SER A 55 -18.04 -0.99 13.11
CA SER A 55 -17.21 -1.00 14.33
C SER A 55 -17.19 0.37 15.02
N GLU A 56 -17.22 0.38 16.35
CA GLU A 56 -17.26 1.57 17.22
C GLU A 56 -16.23 2.64 16.84
N HIS A 57 -15.02 2.23 16.44
CA HIS A 57 -13.92 3.13 16.11
C HIS A 57 -13.54 3.17 14.62
N GLY A 58 -14.27 2.47 13.73
CA GLY A 58 -13.88 2.36 12.31
C GLY A 58 -13.91 3.66 11.52
N GLY A 59 -14.54 4.71 12.07
CA GLY A 59 -14.38 6.08 11.60
C GLY A 59 -12.92 6.57 11.61
N MET A 60 -12.06 6.03 12.50
CA MET A 60 -10.61 6.28 12.49
C MET A 60 -9.96 5.67 11.24
N LEU A 61 -10.24 4.39 10.96
CA LEU A 61 -9.67 3.64 9.83
C LEU A 61 -10.04 4.26 8.48
N MET A 62 -11.30 4.65 8.32
CA MET A 62 -11.80 5.34 7.13
C MET A 62 -11.22 6.74 6.92
N ARG A 63 -10.51 7.32 7.90
CA ARG A 63 -9.84 8.63 7.81
C ARG A 63 -8.34 8.54 7.53
N ILE A 64 -7.75 7.34 7.48
CA ILE A 64 -6.30 7.19 7.24
C ILE A 64 -5.95 7.53 5.79
N LEU A 65 -6.76 7.09 4.83
CA LEU A 65 -6.57 7.32 3.38
C LEU A 65 -7.92 7.53 2.67
N PRO A 66 -7.99 8.27 1.55
CA PRO A 66 -9.23 8.48 0.82
C PRO A 66 -9.69 7.22 0.07
N ARG A 67 -11.00 6.98 0.04
CA ARG A 67 -11.62 5.89 -0.75
C ARG A 67 -11.57 6.19 -2.24
N HIS A 68 -10.52 5.75 -2.93
CA HIS A 68 -10.36 6.03 -4.37
C HIS A 68 -9.88 4.87 -5.24
N LEU A 69 -9.12 3.93 -4.70
CA LEU A 69 -8.65 2.77 -5.45
C LEU A 69 -9.38 1.50 -5.04
N ARG A 70 -9.64 0.64 -6.03
CA ARG A 70 -10.01 -0.76 -5.84
C ARG A 70 -8.84 -1.64 -6.30
N PRO A 71 -8.67 -2.84 -5.74
CA PRO A 71 -7.64 -3.79 -6.20
C PRO A 71 -7.60 -3.99 -7.73
N SER A 72 -8.75 -4.08 -8.39
CA SER A 72 -8.86 -4.19 -9.86
C SER A 72 -8.39 -2.96 -10.64
N THR A 73 -8.25 -1.80 -10.00
CA THR A 73 -7.81 -0.53 -10.63
C THR A 73 -6.39 -0.14 -10.22
N LEU A 74 -5.65 -1.01 -9.54
CA LEU A 74 -4.22 -0.82 -9.29
C LEU A 74 -3.43 -0.93 -10.61
N PRO A 75 -2.28 -0.24 -10.74
CA PRO A 75 -1.31 -0.52 -11.80
C PRO A 75 -0.92 -2.01 -11.80
N ASP A 76 -0.87 -2.65 -12.98
CA ASP A 76 -0.58 -4.09 -13.12
C ASP A 76 -1.31 -4.98 -12.07
N PRO A 77 -2.66 -4.98 -12.07
CA PRO A 77 -3.44 -5.54 -10.96
C PRO A 77 -3.35 -7.07 -10.88
N GLY A 78 -2.90 -7.73 -11.95
CA GLY A 78 -2.66 -9.17 -11.99
C GLY A 78 -1.33 -9.59 -11.34
N SER A 79 -0.39 -8.66 -11.17
CA SER A 79 0.91 -8.93 -10.56
C SER A 79 0.80 -9.42 -9.11
N GLU A 80 1.77 -10.20 -8.69
CA GLU A 80 1.90 -10.67 -7.31
C GLU A 80 1.95 -9.49 -6.33
N GLY A 81 2.78 -8.48 -6.61
CA GLY A 81 2.90 -7.29 -5.76
C GLY A 81 1.62 -6.46 -5.65
N ALA A 82 0.85 -6.29 -6.73
CA ALA A 82 -0.46 -5.65 -6.64
C ALA A 82 -1.45 -6.48 -5.80
N ARG A 83 -1.48 -7.79 -6.00
CA ARG A 83 -2.36 -8.73 -5.27
C ARG A 83 -2.02 -8.80 -3.78
N LEU A 84 -0.73 -8.82 -3.42
CA LEU A 84 -0.24 -8.75 -2.05
C LEU A 84 -0.57 -7.39 -1.40
N THR A 85 -0.25 -6.28 -2.08
CA THR A 85 -0.59 -4.92 -1.61
C THR A 85 -2.08 -4.82 -1.31
N ALA A 86 -2.92 -5.33 -2.22
CA ALA A 86 -4.35 -5.37 -2.03
C ALA A 86 -4.79 -6.29 -0.89
N LEU A 87 -4.30 -7.53 -0.83
CA LEU A 87 -4.65 -8.51 0.20
C LEU A 87 -4.36 -7.98 1.61
N TYR A 88 -3.24 -7.27 1.77
CA TYR A 88 -2.73 -6.86 3.07
C TYR A 88 -3.16 -5.46 3.50
N CYS A 89 -3.11 -4.45 2.61
CA CYS A 89 -3.39 -3.07 3.01
C CYS A 89 -4.88 -2.79 3.23
N VAL A 90 -5.78 -3.43 2.46
CA VAL A 90 -7.24 -3.23 2.61
C VAL A 90 -7.81 -3.82 3.90
N GLN A 91 -6.98 -4.46 4.72
CA GLN A 91 -7.38 -4.89 6.06
C GLN A 91 -7.65 -3.66 6.95
N CYS A 92 -6.73 -2.70 7.00
CA CYS A 92 -6.80 -1.59 7.98
C CYS A 92 -7.32 -0.26 7.43
N HIS A 93 -7.16 0.02 6.13
CA HIS A 93 -7.57 1.28 5.52
C HIS A 93 -7.82 1.12 4.02
N TYR A 94 -8.40 2.14 3.38
CA TYR A 94 -8.52 2.17 1.91
C TYR A 94 -7.14 2.02 1.24
N LEU A 95 -7.11 1.49 0.02
CA LEU A 95 -5.85 1.20 -0.68
C LEU A 95 -4.91 2.43 -0.76
N PRO A 96 -3.62 2.27 -0.44
CA PRO A 96 -2.62 3.26 -0.82
C PRO A 96 -2.51 3.32 -2.34
N ASN A 97 -2.35 4.52 -2.88
CA ASN A 97 -1.99 4.70 -4.28
C ASN A 97 -0.47 4.59 -4.40
N PRO A 98 0.10 3.67 -5.20
CA PRO A 98 1.55 3.61 -5.45
C PRO A 98 2.11 4.98 -5.87
N ALA A 99 1.35 5.78 -6.62
CA ALA A 99 1.70 7.13 -7.02
C ALA A 99 1.47 8.21 -5.94
N MET A 100 1.40 7.88 -4.65
CA MET A 100 1.32 8.89 -3.56
C MET A 100 2.66 9.19 -2.87
N HIS A 101 3.70 8.39 -3.14
CA HIS A 101 5.06 8.63 -2.68
C HIS A 101 6.05 8.33 -3.81
N GLU A 102 7.21 8.96 -3.77
CA GLU A 102 8.38 8.56 -4.55
C GLU A 102 8.91 7.20 -4.11
N ALA A 103 9.70 6.55 -4.98
CA ALA A 103 10.15 5.17 -4.77
C ALA A 103 10.86 4.99 -3.42
N ASP A 104 11.82 5.84 -3.09
CA ASP A 104 12.69 5.65 -1.93
C ASP A 104 11.98 5.90 -0.58
N HIS A 105 10.77 6.46 -0.61
CA HIS A 105 9.92 6.57 0.58
C HIS A 105 9.11 5.31 0.90
N TRP A 106 8.84 4.44 -0.10
CA TRP A 106 7.93 3.31 0.09
C TRP A 106 8.42 2.27 1.08
N GLU A 107 9.72 1.95 1.08
CA GLU A 107 10.31 1.02 2.05
C GLU A 107 10.09 1.50 3.49
N ARG A 108 10.37 2.78 3.75
CA ARG A 108 10.16 3.40 5.07
C ARG A 108 8.68 3.43 5.45
N VAL A 109 7.76 3.57 4.49
CA VAL A 109 6.30 3.54 4.74
C VAL A 109 5.84 2.14 5.12
N VAL A 110 6.17 1.12 4.32
CA VAL A 110 5.80 -0.28 4.58
C VAL A 110 6.39 -0.76 5.91
N SER A 111 7.66 -0.46 6.19
CA SER A 111 8.33 -0.83 7.46
C SER A 111 7.61 -0.29 8.70
N ARG A 112 6.96 0.88 8.62
CA ARG A 112 6.13 1.42 9.70
C ARG A 112 4.76 0.75 9.82
N MET A 113 4.27 0.09 8.77
CA MET A 113 3.00 -0.64 8.80
C MET A 113 3.16 -2.05 9.35
N LEU A 114 4.28 -2.74 9.05
CA LEU A 114 4.48 -4.15 9.44
C LEU A 114 4.23 -4.43 10.94
N PRO A 115 4.71 -3.63 11.92
CA PRO A 115 4.37 -3.83 13.33
C PRO A 115 2.87 -3.71 13.60
N ARG A 116 2.22 -2.66 13.06
CA ARG A 116 0.78 -2.42 13.23
C ARG A 116 -0.06 -3.57 12.66
N MET A 117 0.37 -4.14 11.54
CA MET A 117 -0.27 -5.29 10.89
C MET A 117 -0.12 -6.58 11.69
N ARG A 118 0.93 -6.71 12.51
CA ARG A 118 1.11 -7.80 13.49
C ARG A 118 0.42 -7.53 14.84
N GLY A 119 -0.30 -6.41 14.99
CA GLY A 119 -0.90 -6.03 16.27
C GLY A 119 0.14 -5.56 17.31
N GLU A 120 1.30 -5.08 16.87
CA GLU A 120 2.35 -4.52 17.74
C GLU A 120 2.17 -3.00 17.94
N GLY A 121 2.69 -2.49 19.06
CA GLY A 121 2.66 -1.08 19.41
C GLY A 121 1.40 -0.64 20.16
N ASN A 122 1.33 0.65 20.51
CA ASN A 122 0.34 1.21 21.43
C ASN A 122 -1.14 1.04 21.04
N MET A 123 -1.43 0.83 19.75
CA MET A 123 -2.79 0.60 19.24
C MET A 123 -3.01 -0.84 18.75
N GLY A 124 -2.01 -1.71 18.88
CA GLY A 124 -1.95 -3.01 18.21
C GLY A 124 -3.12 -3.94 18.56
N GLU A 125 -3.39 -4.16 19.85
CA GLU A 125 -4.55 -4.95 20.30
C GLU A 125 -5.88 -4.34 19.85
N LEU A 126 -6.00 -3.00 19.87
CA LEU A 126 -7.24 -2.34 19.47
C LEU A 126 -7.50 -2.57 17.97
N MET A 127 -6.47 -2.44 17.14
CA MET A 127 -6.55 -2.75 15.71
C MET A 127 -6.92 -4.21 15.49
N ALA A 128 -6.31 -5.15 16.22
CA ALA A 128 -6.66 -6.58 16.14
C ALA A 128 -8.13 -6.85 16.50
N ARG A 129 -8.64 -6.26 17.60
CA ARG A 129 -10.05 -6.40 18.02
C ARG A 129 -11.03 -5.75 17.02
N MET A 130 -10.75 -4.54 16.55
CA MET A 130 -11.56 -3.86 15.52
C MET A 130 -11.66 -4.68 14.23
N MET A 131 -10.67 -5.51 13.96
CA MET A 131 -10.56 -6.33 12.76
C MET A 131 -11.25 -7.69 12.85
N LEU A 132 -11.67 -8.11 14.04
CA LEU A 132 -12.62 -9.21 14.21
C LEU A 132 -14.06 -8.72 13.99
N GLY A 133 -14.40 -7.54 14.53
CA GLY A 133 -15.73 -6.94 14.41
C GLY A 133 -16.80 -7.66 15.25
N PRO A 134 -18.07 -7.18 15.24
CA PRO A 134 -19.12 -7.67 16.15
C PRO A 134 -19.66 -9.07 15.83
N SER A 135 -19.19 -9.69 14.74
CA SER A 135 -19.75 -10.94 14.20
C SER A 135 -18.66 -11.87 13.67
N ALA A 136 -17.45 -11.81 14.25
CA ALA A 136 -16.44 -12.82 14.05
C ALA A 136 -16.90 -14.16 14.65
N GLY A 137 -17.54 -14.98 13.83
CA GLY A 137 -17.57 -16.42 14.03
C GLY A 137 -16.16 -17.02 13.84
N GLU A 138 -16.06 -18.34 13.99
CA GLU A 138 -14.78 -19.07 14.01
C GLU A 138 -13.99 -18.95 12.69
N ASP A 139 -14.66 -18.62 11.57
CA ASP A 139 -14.06 -18.40 10.25
C ASP A 139 -13.42 -17.01 10.04
N ALA A 140 -13.43 -16.12 11.04
CA ALA A 140 -12.94 -14.76 10.89
C ALA A 140 -11.42 -14.72 10.66
N ARG A 141 -10.99 -14.46 9.42
CA ARG A 141 -9.57 -14.23 9.09
C ARG A 141 -9.02 -13.07 9.96
N PRO A 142 -8.08 -13.33 10.90
CA PRO A 142 -7.49 -12.29 11.72
C PRO A 142 -6.63 -11.36 10.86
N LEU A 143 -6.18 -10.24 11.45
CA LEU A 143 -5.11 -9.44 10.86
C LEU A 143 -3.92 -10.33 10.53
N SER A 144 -3.57 -10.35 9.25
CA SER A 144 -2.37 -11.03 8.77
C SER A 144 -1.38 -9.97 8.30
N ALA A 145 -0.12 -10.08 8.74
CA ALA A 145 0.98 -9.34 8.15
C ALA A 145 1.63 -10.19 7.05
N PRO A 146 2.20 -9.57 6.00
CA PRO A 146 3.01 -10.29 5.03
C PRO A 146 4.26 -10.88 5.71
N SER A 147 4.72 -12.01 5.20
CA SER A 147 6.07 -12.51 5.44
C SER A 147 7.14 -11.52 4.94
N THR A 148 8.41 -11.74 5.30
CA THR A 148 9.54 -10.92 4.82
C THR A 148 9.61 -10.87 3.29
N ASP A 149 9.29 -11.97 2.61
CA ASP A 149 9.40 -12.06 1.16
C ASP A 149 8.23 -11.36 0.47
N GLU A 150 7.00 -11.57 0.96
CA GLU A 150 5.82 -10.81 0.51
C GLU A 150 5.98 -9.30 0.77
N ALA A 151 6.58 -8.91 1.90
CA ALA A 151 6.85 -7.51 2.22
C ALA A 151 7.86 -6.89 1.25
N ARG A 152 8.90 -7.63 0.83
CA ARG A 152 9.82 -7.20 -0.25
C ARG A 152 9.06 -7.04 -1.57
N THR A 153 8.25 -8.02 -1.97
CA THR A 153 7.44 -7.96 -3.20
C THR A 153 6.46 -6.78 -3.21
N ILE A 154 5.86 -6.44 -2.06
CA ILE A 154 5.02 -5.25 -1.88
C ILE A 154 5.84 -3.97 -2.08
N VAL A 155 7.02 -3.85 -1.44
CA VAL A 155 7.90 -2.68 -1.59
C VAL A 155 8.34 -2.50 -3.04
N ASP A 156 8.80 -3.57 -3.71
CA ASP A 156 9.28 -3.50 -5.10
C ASP A 156 8.17 -3.07 -6.06
N TYR A 157 6.95 -3.55 -5.85
CA TYR A 157 5.77 -3.12 -6.60
C TYR A 157 5.43 -1.64 -6.35
N LEU A 158 5.40 -1.20 -5.10
CA LEU A 158 5.12 0.20 -4.75
C LEU A 158 6.21 1.14 -5.31
N ARG A 159 7.48 0.74 -5.29
CA ARG A 159 8.60 1.47 -5.91
C ARG A 159 8.46 1.56 -7.43
N ARG A 160 8.10 0.45 -8.09
CA ARG A 160 7.93 0.39 -9.56
C ARG A 160 6.82 1.31 -10.07
N HIS A 161 5.76 1.47 -9.29
CA HIS A 161 4.60 2.30 -9.62
C HIS A 161 4.54 3.61 -8.81
N ALA A 162 5.68 4.04 -8.26
CA ALA A 162 5.81 5.25 -7.46
C ALA A 162 5.51 6.54 -8.24
N MET A 163 5.23 7.62 -7.51
CA MET A 163 5.18 8.97 -8.07
C MET A 163 6.56 9.30 -8.66
N LYS A 164 6.59 9.87 -9.87
CA LYS A 164 7.81 10.47 -10.39
C LYS A 164 7.91 11.89 -9.82
N PRO A 165 8.93 12.18 -8.97
CA PRO A 165 9.15 13.54 -8.51
C PRO A 165 9.54 14.42 -9.71
N LEU A 166 9.19 15.69 -9.63
CA LEU A 166 9.79 16.72 -10.46
C LEU A 166 11.26 16.88 -10.03
N ASP A 167 12.19 16.45 -10.88
CA ASP A 167 13.63 16.47 -10.58
C ASP A 167 14.33 17.77 -11.04
N ASP A 168 15.60 17.93 -10.65
CA ASP A 168 16.38 19.13 -11.01
C ASP A 168 16.76 19.20 -12.51
N THR A 169 16.54 18.15 -13.29
CA THR A 169 16.90 18.05 -14.72
C THR A 169 15.87 18.69 -15.65
N VAL A 170 14.78 19.24 -15.09
CA VAL A 170 13.76 20.03 -15.81
C VAL A 170 14.36 21.06 -16.76
N SER A 171 13.65 21.26 -17.88
CA SER A 171 14.06 22.20 -18.92
C SER A 171 14.22 23.63 -18.35
N PRO A 172 15.10 24.46 -18.92
CA PRO A 172 15.23 25.87 -18.51
C PRO A 172 13.89 26.63 -18.55
N THR A 173 13.03 26.32 -19.52
CA THR A 173 11.67 26.87 -19.64
C THR A 173 10.79 26.48 -18.46
N LEU A 174 10.70 25.19 -18.11
CA LEU A 174 9.92 24.74 -16.95
C LEU A 174 10.47 25.30 -15.64
N ARG A 175 11.80 25.38 -15.49
CA ARG A 175 12.45 26.05 -14.35
C ARG A 175 12.06 27.53 -14.24
N GLN A 176 11.91 28.23 -15.37
CA GLN A 176 11.43 29.61 -15.40
C GLN A 176 9.92 29.71 -15.06
N GLU A 177 9.07 28.82 -15.59
CA GLU A 177 7.64 28.81 -15.28
C GLU A 177 7.38 28.49 -13.79
N LEU A 178 8.13 27.55 -13.20
CA LEU A 178 8.08 27.22 -11.76
C LEU A 178 8.41 28.43 -10.87
N ALA A 179 9.35 29.29 -11.30
CA ALA A 179 9.70 30.52 -10.59
C ALA A 179 8.65 31.64 -10.75
N GLY A 180 7.76 31.53 -11.74
CA GLY A 180 6.63 32.42 -11.99
C GLY A 180 5.47 32.25 -11.00
N GLU A 181 4.44 33.08 -11.13
CA GLU A 181 3.33 33.10 -10.17
C GLU A 181 2.50 31.80 -10.20
N ASP A 182 2.06 31.35 -11.37
CA ASP A 182 1.32 30.09 -11.52
C ASP A 182 2.12 28.87 -11.05
N GLY A 183 3.42 28.85 -11.35
CA GLY A 183 4.34 27.80 -10.91
C GLY A 183 4.45 27.74 -9.38
N ARG A 184 4.54 28.88 -8.70
CA ARG A 184 4.50 28.93 -7.23
C ARG A 184 3.16 28.45 -6.66
N MET A 185 2.04 28.74 -7.31
CA MET A 185 0.73 28.21 -6.88
C MET A 185 0.64 26.70 -7.04
N PHE A 186 1.18 26.16 -8.13
CA PHE A 186 1.32 24.72 -8.33
C PHE A 186 2.20 24.08 -7.26
N VAL A 187 3.39 24.63 -7.00
CA VAL A 187 4.31 24.17 -5.95
C VAL A 187 3.64 24.17 -4.59
N LEU A 188 2.99 25.28 -4.23
CA LEU A 188 2.32 25.44 -2.94
C LEU A 188 1.14 24.48 -2.77
N ALA A 189 0.37 24.18 -3.82
CA ALA A 189 -0.76 23.26 -3.75
C ALA A 189 -0.32 21.79 -3.72
N CYS A 190 0.56 21.40 -4.64
CA CYS A 190 0.83 19.99 -4.92
C CYS A 190 1.93 19.38 -4.04
N ASN A 191 2.78 20.19 -3.38
CA ASN A 191 3.82 19.70 -2.47
C ASN A 191 3.34 19.54 -1.01
N GLN A 192 2.03 19.67 -0.73
CA GLN A 192 1.48 19.62 0.64
C GLN A 192 1.37 18.20 1.21
N CYS A 193 1.15 17.20 0.35
CA CYS A 193 0.80 15.84 0.77
C CYS A 193 1.77 14.76 0.26
N HIS A 194 2.46 15.04 -0.84
CA HIS A 194 3.44 14.17 -1.47
C HIS A 194 4.49 15.03 -2.20
N VAL A 195 5.55 14.40 -2.71
CA VAL A 195 6.55 15.08 -3.54
C VAL A 195 5.89 15.76 -4.74
N LEU A 196 6.44 16.90 -5.15
CA LEU A 196 5.93 17.67 -6.28
C LEU A 196 5.90 16.80 -7.56
N PRO A 197 4.74 16.61 -8.23
CA PRO A 197 4.63 15.72 -9.37
C PRO A 197 5.16 16.39 -10.65
N ASP A 198 5.81 15.63 -11.53
CA ASP A 198 6.16 16.13 -12.87
C ASP A 198 4.89 16.37 -13.73
N PRO A 199 4.65 17.60 -14.26
CA PRO A 199 3.58 17.91 -15.20
C PRO A 199 3.57 17.05 -16.48
N ALA A 200 4.71 16.49 -16.90
CA ALA A 200 4.79 15.59 -18.05
C ALA A 200 4.27 14.16 -17.77
N GLN A 201 3.80 13.86 -16.56
CA GLN A 201 3.13 12.58 -16.25
C GLN A 201 1.76 12.43 -16.91
N HIS A 202 1.11 13.53 -17.30
CA HIS A 202 -0.20 13.50 -17.99
C HIS A 202 -0.21 14.44 -19.20
N SER A 203 -1.11 14.18 -20.15
CA SER A 203 -1.38 15.10 -21.27
C SER A 203 -2.23 16.29 -20.84
N ALA A 204 -2.27 17.35 -21.65
CA ALA A 204 -3.09 18.52 -21.37
C ALA A 204 -4.60 18.22 -21.28
N SER A 205 -5.07 17.15 -21.93
CA SER A 205 -6.47 16.68 -21.84
C SER A 205 -6.74 15.77 -20.64
N GLU A 206 -5.72 15.09 -20.09
CA GLU A 206 -5.81 14.26 -18.88
C GLU A 206 -5.80 15.11 -17.59
N TRP A 207 -5.08 16.24 -17.60
CA TRP A 207 -4.89 17.09 -16.42
C TRP A 207 -6.16 17.58 -15.71
N PRO A 208 -7.26 17.97 -16.39
CA PRO A 208 -8.50 18.39 -15.73
C PRO A 208 -9.08 17.34 -14.77
N ASP A 209 -9.09 16.05 -15.16
CA ASP A 209 -9.61 14.97 -14.32
C ASP A 209 -8.66 14.63 -13.16
N VAL A 210 -7.35 14.65 -13.41
CA VAL A 210 -6.33 14.47 -12.38
C VAL A 210 -6.43 15.58 -11.33
N PHE A 211 -6.55 16.83 -11.77
CA PHE A 211 -6.64 17.99 -10.91
C PHE A 211 -7.95 18.03 -10.11
N ARG A 212 -9.09 17.71 -10.73
CA ARG A 212 -10.37 17.54 -10.03
C ARG A 212 -10.27 16.49 -8.92
N ARG A 213 -9.70 15.31 -9.21
CA ARG A 213 -9.46 14.25 -8.22
C ARG A 213 -8.57 14.72 -7.06
N MET A 214 -7.51 15.48 -7.33
CA MET A 214 -6.64 16.03 -6.27
C MET A 214 -7.35 17.09 -5.44
N GLN A 215 -8.17 17.95 -6.02
CA GLN A 215 -9.01 18.88 -5.26
C GLN A 215 -9.99 18.13 -4.34
N GLU A 216 -10.64 17.06 -4.82
CA GLU A 216 -11.49 16.20 -3.98
C GLU A 216 -10.71 15.56 -2.82
N HIS A 217 -9.43 15.20 -3.02
CA HIS A 217 -8.55 14.65 -1.97
C HIS A 217 -8.13 15.71 -0.94
N MET A 218 -7.72 16.89 -1.40
CA MET A 218 -7.36 18.02 -0.54
C MET A 218 -8.58 18.46 0.29
N GLN A 219 -9.77 18.55 -0.32
CA GLN A 219 -11.03 18.81 0.37
C GLN A 219 -11.42 17.69 1.34
N TRP A 220 -11.08 16.43 1.06
CA TRP A 220 -11.35 15.30 1.95
C TRP A 220 -10.43 15.26 3.18
N MET A 221 -9.12 15.53 3.01
CA MET A 221 -8.20 15.80 4.12
C MET A 221 -8.71 16.97 4.97
N ASN A 222 -9.19 18.00 4.27
CA ASN A 222 -9.88 19.15 4.84
C ASN A 222 -11.36 18.88 5.19
N ARG A 223 -11.87 17.65 5.21
CA ARG A 223 -13.23 17.37 5.72
C ARG A 223 -13.25 17.18 7.24
N ILE A 224 -12.10 17.43 7.88
CA ILE A 224 -11.92 17.78 9.28
C ILE A 224 -11.82 19.33 9.47
N VAL A 225 -12.06 20.15 8.43
CA VAL A 225 -11.96 21.63 8.55
C VAL A 225 -12.93 22.22 9.57
N GLY A 226 -12.34 22.56 10.72
CA GLY A 226 -12.74 23.65 11.61
C GLY A 226 -11.98 24.95 11.34
N THR A 227 -11.24 25.06 10.23
CA THR A 227 -10.46 26.24 9.82
C THR A 227 -10.99 26.82 8.50
N ARG A 228 -11.82 27.87 8.59
CA ARG A 228 -12.17 28.70 7.41
C ARG A 228 -10.89 29.15 6.71
N ALA A 229 -10.96 29.38 5.40
CA ALA A 229 -9.87 29.96 4.64
C ALA A 229 -9.37 31.24 5.33
N ASP A 230 -8.08 31.29 5.67
CA ASP A 230 -7.46 32.43 6.33
C ASP A 230 -6.97 33.41 5.26
N PRO A 231 -7.44 34.68 5.24
CA PRO A 231 -6.96 35.69 4.28
C PRO A 231 -5.46 36.01 4.38
N ARG A 232 -4.78 35.55 5.44
CA ARG A 232 -3.33 35.67 5.65
C ARG A 232 -2.53 34.53 5.01
N GLU A 233 -3.20 33.43 4.65
CA GLU A 233 -2.60 32.29 3.95
C GLU A 233 -2.73 32.48 2.42
N PRO A 234 -1.78 31.99 1.61
CA PRO A 234 -1.87 32.18 0.16
C PRO A 234 -3.05 31.39 -0.41
N GLN A 235 -4.03 32.12 -0.96
CA GLN A 235 -5.25 31.52 -1.49
C GLN A 235 -4.95 30.84 -2.84
N LEU A 236 -5.06 29.51 -2.89
CA LEU A 236 -4.83 28.74 -4.10
C LEU A 236 -5.76 29.21 -5.23
N ARG A 237 -5.23 29.30 -6.46
CA ARG A 237 -5.96 29.67 -7.69
C ARG A 237 -6.11 28.43 -8.57
N PRO A 238 -7.24 27.69 -8.54
CA PRO A 238 -7.36 26.41 -9.22
C PRO A 238 -7.13 26.49 -10.75
N GLU A 239 -7.59 27.56 -11.37
CA GLU A 239 -7.49 27.80 -12.82
C GLU A 239 -6.03 28.05 -13.24
N ALA A 240 -5.26 28.77 -12.40
CA ALA A 240 -3.85 29.03 -12.63
C ALA A 240 -3.01 27.74 -12.52
N ILE A 241 -3.33 26.90 -11.52
CA ILE A 241 -2.65 25.60 -11.31
C ILE A 241 -2.96 24.65 -12.47
N LEU A 242 -4.23 24.55 -12.88
CA LEU A 242 -4.62 23.73 -14.04
C LEU A 242 -3.97 24.26 -15.33
N GLY A 243 -3.97 25.57 -15.55
CA GLY A 243 -3.30 26.19 -16.70
C GLY A 243 -1.80 25.89 -16.75
N PHE A 244 -1.10 25.97 -15.61
CA PHE A 244 0.31 25.58 -15.50
C PHE A 244 0.53 24.11 -15.88
N LEU A 245 -0.28 23.21 -15.30
CA LEU A 245 -0.20 21.77 -15.57
C LEU A 245 -0.44 21.44 -17.04
N GLN A 246 -1.42 22.09 -17.69
CA GLN A 246 -1.73 21.88 -19.11
C GLN A 246 -0.65 22.42 -20.05
N ARG A 247 -0.04 23.57 -19.75
CA ARG A 247 1.07 24.12 -20.56
C ARG A 247 2.32 23.22 -20.52
N ASN A 248 2.63 22.71 -19.33
CA ASN A 248 3.82 21.88 -19.09
C ASN A 248 3.54 20.37 -19.24
N ALA A 249 2.39 20.01 -19.80
CA ALA A 249 1.96 18.63 -19.97
C ALA A 249 2.82 17.83 -20.95
N ARG A 250 2.65 16.50 -20.92
CA ARG A 250 3.22 15.61 -21.95
C ARG A 250 2.75 16.03 -23.33
N GLN A 251 3.71 16.37 -24.18
CA GLN A 251 3.46 16.68 -25.58
C GLN A 251 3.01 15.41 -26.31
N VAL A 252 1.74 15.36 -26.72
CA VAL A 252 1.22 14.32 -27.59
C VAL A 252 1.53 14.74 -29.03
N ILE A 253 2.63 14.25 -29.58
CA ILE A 253 2.94 14.43 -31.00
C ILE A 253 1.90 13.65 -31.81
N ALA A 254 0.96 14.37 -32.41
CA ALA A 254 0.07 13.80 -33.42
C ALA A 254 0.93 13.27 -34.58
N ARG A 255 0.68 12.02 -34.97
CA ARG A 255 1.23 11.39 -36.18
C ARG A 255 0.19 11.41 -37.29
#